data_AF-A0A528B9W5-F1
#
_entry.id   AF-A0A528B9W5-F1
#
_cell.length_a   1.000
_cell.length_b   1.000
_cell.length_c   1.000
_cell.angle_alpha   90.00
_cell.angle_beta   90.00
_cell.angle_gamma   90.00
#
_symmetry.space_group_name_H-M   'P 1'
#
loop_
_entity.id
_entity.type
_entity.pdbx_description
1 polymer ?
#
loop_
_entity_poly.entity_id
_entity_poly.type
_entity_poly.pdbx_seq_one_letter_code
_entity_poly.pdbx_strand_id
1 'polypeptide(L)' 'MNKIDMQSAGTLKEGSERYKSGVIPYKKMGYWEPDYRPKETDLIAMFRITPQPGVDHEEAAAAIAGESSTATWTVVWTD' A
#
# COMPACT_ATOMS: atom_id res chain seq x y z
N MET A 1 -25.08 12.43 -18.20
CA MET A 1 -23.60 12.52 -18.19
C MET A 1 -23.08 11.25 -17.53
N ASN A 2 -22.34 10.44 -18.28
CA ASN A 2 -22.07 9.03 -17.97
C ASN A 2 -21.26 8.83 -16.68
N LYS A 3 -21.63 7.75 -15.98
CA LYS A 3 -20.89 7.14 -14.87
C LYS A 3 -19.46 6.84 -15.32
N ILE A 4 -18.49 7.50 -14.69
CA ILE A 4 -17.16 6.93 -14.52
C ILE A 4 -17.21 6.36 -13.11
N ASP A 5 -17.53 5.08 -13.02
CA ASP A 5 -17.42 4.34 -11.78
C ASP A 5 -16.01 4.56 -11.23
N MET A 6 -15.97 5.06 -9.99
CA MET A 6 -14.78 5.17 -9.16
C MET A 6 -14.31 3.75 -8.86
N GLN A 7 -13.65 3.11 -9.84
CA GLN A 7 -13.21 1.73 -9.77
C GLN A 7 -12.13 1.58 -8.68
N SER A 8 -12.57 0.97 -7.58
CA SER A 8 -11.83 0.34 -6.47
C SER A 8 -10.70 1.15 -5.81
N ALA A 9 -11.08 1.95 -4.81
CA ALA A 9 -10.19 2.46 -3.77
C ALA A 9 -9.78 1.39 -2.73
N GLY A 10 -9.72 0.11 -3.14
CA GLY A 10 -9.42 -1.02 -2.26
C GLY A 10 -8.05 -1.61 -2.54
N THR A 11 -7.41 -2.13 -1.49
CA THR A 11 -6.21 -2.98 -1.57
C THR A 11 -6.42 -4.13 -2.54
N LEU A 12 -5.45 -4.40 -3.42
CA LEU A 12 -5.42 -5.62 -4.22
C LEU A 12 -5.01 -6.76 -3.30
N LYS A 13 -6.00 -7.38 -2.64
CA LYS A 13 -5.74 -8.36 -1.58
C LYS A 13 -5.12 -9.65 -2.13
N GLU A 14 -5.62 -10.19 -3.24
CA GLU A 14 -5.21 -11.49 -3.78
C GLU A 14 -5.48 -11.58 -5.31
N GLY A 15 -4.91 -12.60 -5.96
CA GLY A 15 -5.18 -12.93 -7.37
C GLY A 15 -4.10 -12.48 -8.37
N SER A 16 -4.20 -12.95 -9.62
CA SER A 16 -3.18 -12.74 -10.66
C SER A 16 -2.90 -11.28 -10.97
N GLU A 17 -3.88 -10.39 -10.78
CA GLU A 17 -3.71 -8.95 -11.01
C GLU A 17 -2.80 -8.28 -9.99
N ARG A 18 -2.68 -8.82 -8.76
CA ARG A 18 -1.72 -8.34 -7.75
C ARG A 18 -0.28 -8.67 -8.14
N TYR A 19 -0.06 -9.85 -8.71
CA TYR A 19 1.27 -10.40 -9.01
C TYR A 19 1.71 -10.19 -10.46
N LYS A 20 0.89 -9.51 -11.25
CA LYS A 20 1.26 -9.09 -12.60
C LYS A 20 2.39 -8.08 -12.52
N SER A 21 3.47 -8.32 -13.27
CA SER A 21 4.63 -7.42 -13.30
C SER A 21 4.22 -5.99 -13.64
N GLY A 22 4.82 -5.03 -12.93
CA GLY A 22 4.57 -3.62 -13.09
C GLY A 22 4.62 -2.86 -11.76
N VAL A 23 4.57 -1.53 -11.87
CA VAL A 23 4.54 -0.63 -10.72
C VAL A 23 3.09 -0.38 -10.32
N ILE A 24 2.78 -0.60 -9.05
CA ILE A 24 1.48 -0.26 -8.45
C ILE A 24 1.71 0.49 -7.13
N PRO A 25 0.78 1.37 -6.71
CA PRO A 25 0.93 2.10 -5.45
C PRO A 25 1.03 1.15 -4.24
N TYR A 26 1.86 1.48 -3.25
CA TYR A 26 2.06 0.67 -2.04
C TYR A 26 0.74 0.53 -1.24
N LYS A 27 -0.10 1.56 -1.23
CA LYS A 27 -1.45 1.52 -0.64
C LYS A 27 -2.33 0.43 -1.27
N LYS A 28 -2.10 0.08 -2.53
CA LYS A 28 -2.80 -1.03 -3.20
C LYS A 28 -2.11 -2.38 -2.99
N MET A 29 -0.83 -2.40 -2.59
CA MET A 29 -0.07 -3.63 -2.26
C MET A 29 -0.36 -4.19 -0.87
N GLY A 30 -1.24 -3.57 -0.07
CA GLY A 30 -1.63 -4.10 1.25
C GLY A 30 -0.80 -3.60 2.41
N TYR A 31 0.05 -2.59 2.18
CA TYR A 31 0.79 -1.91 3.24
C TYR A 31 0.01 -0.73 3.85
N TRP A 32 -1.25 -0.55 3.45
CA TRP A 32 -2.22 0.33 4.10
C TRP A 32 -3.44 -0.47 4.51
N GLU A 33 -3.64 -0.60 5.83
CA GLU A 33 -4.80 -1.27 6.41
C GLU A 33 -5.30 -0.46 7.62
N PRO A 34 -6.23 0.49 7.41
CA PRO A 34 -6.67 1.40 8.48
C PRO A 34 -7.46 0.70 9.59
N ASP A 35 -8.01 -0.49 9.31
CA ASP A 35 -8.75 -1.30 10.28
C ASP A 35 -7.87 -2.38 10.95
N TYR A 36 -6.56 -2.40 10.67
CA TYR A 36 -5.62 -3.32 11.33
C TYR A 36 -5.63 -3.10 12.84
N ARG A 37 -5.72 -4.20 13.60
CA ARG A 37 -5.65 -4.17 15.06
C ARG A 37 -4.28 -4.70 15.50
N PRO A 38 -3.40 -3.84 16.04
CA PRO A 38 -2.11 -4.28 16.57
C PRO A 38 -2.27 -5.40 17.58
N LYS A 39 -1.44 -6.44 17.43
CA LYS A 39 -1.31 -7.54 18.39
C LYS A 39 -0.27 -7.17 19.43
N GLU A 40 -0.32 -7.82 20.59
CA GLU A 40 0.66 -7.61 21.66
C GLU A 40 2.09 -7.96 21.26
N THR A 41 2.24 -8.82 20.25
CA THR A 41 3.53 -9.28 19.73
C THR A 41 4.10 -8.38 18.63
N ASP A 42 3.35 -7.38 18.15
CA ASP A 42 3.79 -6.55 17.04
C ASP A 42 4.74 -5.44 17.50
N LEU A 43 5.76 -5.14 16.69
CA LEU A 43 6.60 -3.97 16.90
C LEU A 43 5.93 -2.72 16.30
N ILE A 44 5.63 -1.73 17.12
CA ILE A 44 4.99 -0.48 16.69
C ILE A 44 6.03 0.62 16.50
N ALA A 45 6.04 1.22 15.32
CA ALA A 45 6.88 2.37 14.99
C ALA A 45 6.00 3.59 14.65
N MET A 46 6.39 4.77 15.13
CA MET A 46 5.73 6.04 14.81
C MET A 46 6.66 6.92 13.99
N PHE A 47 6.18 7.43 12.87
CA PHE A 47 6.94 8.29 11.98
C PHE A 47 6.33 9.68 11.91
N ARG A 48 7.18 10.70 11.92
CA ARG A 48 6.83 12.04 11.43
C ARG A 48 7.19 12.09 9.95
N ILE A 49 6.19 12.08 9.10
CA ILE A 49 6.37 12.07 7.64
C ILE A 49 6.05 13.47 7.10
N THR A 50 6.91 13.98 6.23
CA THR A 50 6.62 15.16 5.40
C THR A 50 6.61 14.72 3.94
N PRO A 51 5.45 14.33 3.38
CA PRO A 51 5.37 13.96 1.98
C PRO A 51 5.75 15.12 1.07
N GLN A 52 6.28 14.80 -0.11
CA GLN A 52 6.51 15.80 -1.14
C GLN A 52 5.17 16.38 -1.64
N PRO A 53 5.13 17.62 -2.17
CA PRO A 53 3.92 18.18 -2.76
C PRO A 53 3.31 17.25 -3.82
N GLY A 54 2.01 16.96 -3.69
CA GLY A 54 1.29 16.05 -4.60
C GLY A 54 1.34 14.57 -4.24
N VAL A 55 2.08 14.17 -3.21
CA VAL A 55 2.09 12.79 -2.70
C VAL A 55 1.00 12.61 -1.65
N ASP A 56 0.17 11.59 -1.81
CA ASP A 56 -0.85 11.20 -0.83
C ASP A 56 -0.20 10.72 0.48
N HIS A 57 -0.76 11.12 1.62
CA HIS A 57 -0.16 10.79 2.92
C HIS A 57 -0.27 9.30 3.24
N GLU A 58 -1.37 8.66 2.85
CA GLU A 58 -1.57 7.21 3.06
C GLU A 58 -0.64 6.40 2.15
N GLU A 59 -0.42 6.83 0.91
CA GLU A 59 0.60 6.22 0.04
C GLU A 59 2.01 6.37 0.60
N ALA A 60 2.37 7.55 1.12
CA ALA A 60 3.68 7.76 1.73
C ALA A 60 3.89 6.87 2.97
N ALA A 61 2.86 6.72 3.81
CA ALA A 61 2.89 5.81 4.96
C ALA A 61 2.99 4.34 4.52
N ALA A 62 2.23 3.94 3.50
CA ALA A 62 2.28 2.60 2.94
C ALA A 62 3.64 2.27 2.33
N ALA A 63 4.30 3.23 1.67
CA ALA A 63 5.65 3.07 1.14
C ALA A 63 6.67 2.83 2.25
N ILE A 64 6.58 3.56 3.37
CA ILE A 64 7.43 3.31 4.55
C ILE A 64 7.17 1.91 5.10
N ALA A 65 5.91 1.52 5.29
CA ALA A 65 5.56 0.19 5.80
C ALA A 65 6.05 -0.93 4.86
N GLY A 66 5.90 -0.77 3.54
CA GLY A 66 6.36 -1.72 2.54
C GLY A 66 7.88 -1.89 2.53
N GLU A 67 8.64 -0.83 2.29
CA GLU A 67 10.10 -0.88 2.13
C GLU A 67 10.84 -1.17 3.45
N SER A 68 10.19 -0.98 4.60
CA SER A 68 10.73 -1.38 5.91
C SER A 68 10.37 -2.82 6.31
N SER A 69 9.61 -3.54 5.47
CA SER A 69 9.22 -4.93 5.70
C SER A 69 9.60 -5.84 4.53
N THR A 70 8.80 -5.89 3.47
CA THR A 70 8.96 -6.87 2.38
C THR A 70 8.77 -6.32 0.97
N ALA A 71 8.38 -5.06 0.80
CA ALA A 71 8.11 -4.49 -0.52
C ALA A 71 9.38 -4.08 -1.26
N THR A 72 9.24 -3.94 -2.58
CA THR A 72 10.13 -3.15 -3.43
C THR A 72 9.30 -2.32 -4.43
N TRP A 73 9.94 -1.47 -5.23
CA TRP A 73 9.31 -0.47 -6.10
C TRP A 73 8.42 -1.03 -7.24
N THR A 74 8.49 -2.33 -7.53
CA THR A 74 7.68 -3.00 -8.55
C THR A 74 7.26 -4.37 -8.03
N VAL A 75 6.13 -4.87 -8.52
CA VAL A 75 5.65 -6.22 -8.21
C VAL A 75 6.70 -7.25 -8.62
N VAL A 76 7.05 -8.13 -7.68
CA VAL A 76 7.84 -9.34 -7.90
C VAL A 76 6.96 -10.56 -7.65
N TRP A 77 7.08 -11.58 -8.50
CA TRP A 77 6.24 -12.78 -8.42
C TRP A 77 6.65 -13.74 -7.29
N THR A 78 7.81 -13.50 -6.67
CA THR A 78 8.39 -14.33 -5.61
C THR A 78 7.82 -14.07 -4.22
N ASP A 79 6.98 -13.04 -4.09
CA ASP A 79 6.17 -12.75 -2.90
C ASP A 79 5.14 -13.87 -2.65
#